data_AF-A0AAV2QYK3-F1
#
_entry.id   AF-A0AAV2QYK3-F1
#
_cell.length_a   1.000
_cell.length_b   1.000
_cell.length_c   1.000
_cell.angle_alpha   90.00
_cell.angle_beta   90.00
_cell.angle_gamma   90.00
#
_symmetry.space_group_name_H-M   'P 1'
#
loop_
_entity.id
_entity.type
_entity.pdbx_description
1 polymer ?
#
loop_
_entity_poly.entity_id
_entity_poly.type
_entity_poly.pdbx_seq_one_letter_code
_entity_poly.pdbx_strand_id
1 'polypeptide(L)'
;IRDGRESSLRCIIDTLGRDVYLSKLIDAPIDFINNLQIVCNHTSSQHSSLLKQHLEGFTRLRELSLDHCRITELYTGTFSGLRSLRNLTIRTYNTFNPVSLSIPPLLFRPLQHLERLDLS
;
A
#
# COMPACT_ATOMS: atom_id res chain seq x y z
N ILE A 1 -31.99 6.95 -0.77
CA ILE A 1 -30.87 7.62 -1.47
C ILE A 1 -29.68 6.69 -1.30
N ARG A 2 -29.26 5.99 -2.36
CA ARG A 2 -28.09 5.10 -2.32
C ARG A 2 -26.87 6.01 -2.34
N ASP A 3 -26.25 6.20 -1.18
CA ASP A 3 -24.93 6.84 -1.13
C ASP A 3 -23.92 5.88 -1.80
N GLY A 4 -23.16 6.40 -2.75
CA GLY A 4 -22.30 5.65 -3.66
C GLY A 4 -21.09 5.09 -2.93
N ARG A 5 -21.30 4.00 -2.17
CA ARG A 5 -20.32 3.36 -1.29
C ARG A 5 -18.92 3.28 -1.90
N GLU A 6 -18.03 4.15 -1.42
CA GLU A 6 -16.60 3.90 -1.50
C GLU A 6 -16.30 2.59 -0.77
N SER A 7 -15.76 1.62 -1.48
CA SER A 7 -15.42 0.32 -0.92
C SER A 7 -14.03 0.44 -0.31
N SER A 8 -14.02 0.99 0.91
CA SER A 8 -12.81 1.22 1.70
C SER A 8 -12.45 -0.01 2.52
N LEU A 9 -11.18 -0.35 2.53
CA LEU A 9 -10.63 -1.47 3.27
C LEU A 9 -9.47 -0.99 4.12
N ARG A 10 -9.47 -1.37 5.40
CA ARG A 10 -8.38 -1.12 6.33
C ARG A 10 -7.83 -2.43 6.86
N CYS A 11 -6.56 -2.71 6.56
CA CYS A 11 -5.83 -3.87 7.06
C CYS A 11 -4.94 -3.43 8.22
N ILE A 12 -5.12 -4.04 9.38
CA ILE A 12 -4.24 -3.84 10.54
C ILE A 12 -3.47 -5.14 10.74
N ILE A 13 -2.17 -5.08 10.55
CA ILE A 13 -1.27 -6.24 10.60
C ILE A 13 -0.05 -5.89 11.45
N ASP A 14 0.64 -6.90 11.98
CA ASP A 14 1.87 -6.64 12.72
C ASP A 14 2.98 -6.15 11.78
N THR A 15 3.30 -6.96 10.75
CA THR A 15 4.36 -6.67 9.78
C THR A 15 3.89 -7.07 8.37
N LEU A 16 4.13 -6.22 7.37
CA LEU A 16 3.85 -6.56 5.98
C LEU A 16 5.03 -7.33 5.38
N GLY A 17 4.86 -8.62 5.10
CA GLY A 17 5.91 -9.46 4.54
C GLY A 17 5.39 -10.38 3.44
N ARG A 18 6.28 -11.22 2.89
CA ARG A 18 5.97 -12.15 1.78
C ARG A 18 4.79 -13.09 2.07
N ASP A 19 4.58 -13.45 3.32
CA ASP A 19 3.58 -14.44 3.72
C ASP A 19 2.19 -13.81 3.94
N VAL A 20 2.06 -12.49 3.76
CA VAL A 20 0.80 -11.76 3.95
C VAL A 20 0.03 -11.72 2.64
N TYR A 21 -1.13 -12.37 2.63
CA TYR A 21 -2.07 -12.35 1.50
C TYR A 21 -3.27 -11.46 1.84
N LEU A 22 -3.25 -10.18 1.42
CA LEU A 22 -4.32 -9.23 1.76
C LEU A 22 -5.71 -9.72 1.29
N SER A 23 -5.78 -10.44 0.18
CA SER A 23 -7.02 -11.05 -0.32
C SER A 23 -7.63 -12.11 0.62
N LYS A 24 -6.81 -12.77 1.44
CA LYS A 24 -7.27 -13.75 2.43
C LYS A 24 -7.66 -13.11 3.77
N LEU A 25 -7.20 -11.90 4.02
CA LEU A 25 -7.50 -11.16 5.26
C LEU A 25 -8.87 -10.48 5.20
N ILE A 26 -9.57 -10.60 4.08
CA ILE A 26 -10.84 -9.91 3.85
C ILE A 26 -11.92 -10.87 3.41
N ASP A 27 -13.13 -10.61 3.92
CA ASP A 27 -14.35 -11.31 3.53
C ASP A 27 -15.15 -10.44 2.54
N ALA A 28 -14.46 -9.95 1.50
CA ALA A 28 -15.04 -9.09 0.47
C ALA A 28 -14.30 -9.25 -0.87
N PRO A 29 -14.97 -9.07 -2.01
CA PRO A 29 -14.29 -9.10 -3.31
C PRO A 29 -13.36 -7.89 -3.49
N ILE A 30 -12.05 -8.15 -3.67
CA ILE A 30 -11.00 -7.12 -3.82
C ILE A 30 -11.19 -6.20 -5.03
N ASP A 31 -11.92 -6.66 -6.04
CA ASP A 31 -12.14 -5.99 -7.32
C ASP A 31 -13.09 -4.80 -7.24
N PHE A 32 -13.82 -4.64 -6.13
CA PHE A 32 -14.64 -3.46 -5.84
C PHE A 32 -13.93 -2.45 -4.94
N ILE A 33 -12.83 -2.83 -4.27
CA ILE A 33 -12.10 -1.97 -3.34
C ILE A 33 -11.44 -0.82 -4.11
N ASN A 34 -11.74 0.41 -3.66
CA ASN A 34 -11.21 1.63 -4.25
C ASN A 34 -10.33 2.45 -3.29
N ASN A 35 -10.35 2.13 -2.00
CA ASN A 35 -9.48 2.70 -0.99
C ASN A 35 -8.92 1.56 -0.12
N LEU A 36 -7.59 1.49 -0.02
CA LEU A 36 -6.87 0.52 0.81
C LEU A 36 -5.92 1.25 1.75
N GLN A 37 -6.14 1.07 3.05
CA GLN A 37 -5.23 1.50 4.10
C GLN A 37 -4.59 0.29 4.77
N ILE A 38 -3.26 0.22 4.75
CA ILE A 38 -2.47 -0.78 5.47
C ILE A 38 -1.81 -0.09 6.65
N VAL A 39 -2.11 -0.55 7.86
CA VAL A 39 -1.50 -0.06 9.10
C VAL A 39 -0.69 -1.19 9.72
N CYS A 40 0.61 -0.99 9.82
CA CYS A 40 1.48 -1.93 10.54
C CYS A 40 1.57 -1.55 12.02
N ASN A 41 1.99 -2.50 12.85
CA ASN A 41 2.21 -2.24 14.27
C ASN A 41 3.47 -1.39 14.48
N HIS A 42 3.28 -0.18 15.02
CA HIS A 42 4.36 0.78 15.28
C HIS A 42 5.39 0.31 16.33
N THR A 43 5.06 -0.70 17.15
CA THR A 43 6.01 -1.28 18.12
C THR A 43 6.85 -2.41 17.52
N SER A 44 6.49 -2.90 16.32
CA SER A 44 7.27 -3.95 15.65
C SER A 44 8.63 -3.39 15.23
N SER A 45 9.69 -4.13 15.58
CA SER A 45 11.05 -3.86 15.11
C SER A 45 11.33 -4.48 13.74
N GLN A 46 10.38 -5.23 13.18
CA GLN A 46 10.57 -5.95 11.92
C GLN A 46 10.41 -5.04 10.72
N HIS A 47 11.20 -5.31 9.68
CA HIS A 47 11.10 -4.62 8.41
C HIS A 47 9.90 -5.12 7.61
N SER A 48 9.14 -4.17 7.07
CA SER A 48 8.05 -4.45 6.15
C SER A 48 8.53 -4.39 4.71
N SER A 49 7.94 -5.21 3.84
CA SER A 49 8.21 -5.26 2.40
C SER A 49 6.90 -5.20 1.62
N LEU A 50 6.72 -4.15 0.82
CA LEU A 50 5.58 -4.02 -0.08
C LEU A 50 5.93 -4.63 -1.45
N LEU A 51 5.28 -5.75 -1.78
CA LEU A 51 5.47 -6.48 -3.02
C LEU A 51 4.24 -6.35 -3.92
N LYS A 52 4.45 -6.46 -5.24
CA LYS A 52 3.38 -6.44 -6.25
C LYS A 52 2.23 -7.39 -5.92
N GLN A 53 2.55 -8.60 -5.45
CA GLN A 53 1.56 -9.63 -5.12
C GLN A 53 0.57 -9.19 -4.02
N HIS A 54 0.97 -8.31 -3.10
CA HIS A 54 0.06 -7.79 -2.07
C HIS A 54 -1.04 -6.92 -2.66
N LEU A 55 -0.77 -6.28 -3.81
CA LEU A 55 -1.65 -5.33 -4.49
C LEU A 55 -2.30 -5.93 -5.75
N GLU A 56 -2.07 -7.21 -6.00
CA GLU A 56 -2.64 -7.91 -7.16
C GLU A 56 -4.16 -8.03 -7.03
N GLY A 57 -4.88 -7.77 -8.12
CA GLY A 57 -6.35 -7.80 -8.16
C GLY A 57 -7.06 -6.52 -7.71
N PHE A 58 -6.37 -5.59 -7.01
CA PHE A 58 -6.89 -4.26 -6.64
C PHE A 58 -6.94 -3.29 -7.84
N THR A 59 -7.58 -3.70 -8.93
CA THR A 59 -7.59 -3.01 -10.23
C THR A 59 -8.34 -1.68 -10.23
N ARG A 60 -9.27 -1.50 -9.28
CA ARG A 60 -10.08 -0.27 -9.10
C ARG A 60 -9.56 0.67 -8.03
N LEU A 61 -8.40 0.35 -7.44
CA LEU A 61 -7.82 1.15 -6.36
C LEU A 61 -7.54 2.57 -6.84
N ARG A 62 -8.06 3.54 -6.09
CA ARG A 62 -7.85 4.99 -6.28
C ARG A 62 -6.98 5.56 -5.18
N GLU A 63 -7.09 5.02 -3.98
CA GLU A 63 -6.33 5.46 -2.82
C GLU A 63 -5.61 4.28 -2.18
N LEU A 64 -4.30 4.46 -1.94
CA LEU A 64 -3.46 3.51 -1.22
C LEU A 64 -2.67 4.27 -0.17
N SER A 65 -2.85 3.90 1.10
CA SER A 65 -2.01 4.40 2.19
C SER A 65 -1.34 3.26 2.96
N LEU A 66 -0.06 3.45 3.27
CA LEU A 66 0.69 2.63 4.20
C LEU A 66 1.12 3.50 5.37
N ASP A 67 0.72 3.11 6.58
CA ASP A 67 1.01 3.84 7.81
C ASP A 67 1.76 2.93 8.78
N HIS A 68 2.84 3.44 9.39
CA HIS A 68 3.64 2.73 10.39
C HIS A 68 4.30 1.43 9.90
N CYS A 69 4.28 1.17 8.59
CA CYS A 69 5.02 0.06 8.00
C CYS A 69 6.47 0.48 7.80
N ARG A 70 7.38 -0.20 8.50
CA ARG A 70 8.82 0.05 8.47
C ARG A 70 9.44 -0.41 7.14
N ILE A 71 9.17 0.33 6.07
CA ILE A 71 9.62 0.03 4.70
C ILE A 71 10.89 0.84 4.42
N THR A 72 11.96 0.14 4.06
CA THR A 72 13.25 0.78 3.73
C THR A 72 13.56 0.76 2.25
N GLU A 73 12.89 -0.10 1.47
CA GLU A 73 13.11 -0.23 0.04
C GLU A 73 11.81 -0.61 -0.67
N LEU A 74 11.59 -0.02 -1.83
CA LEU A 74 10.55 -0.41 -2.78
C LEU A 74 11.20 -1.03 -4.02
N TYR A 75 10.47 -1.88 -4.72
CA TYR A 75 11.00 -2.61 -5.87
C TYR A 75 10.31 -2.17 -7.16
N THR A 76 11.05 -2.25 -8.27
CA THR A 76 10.50 -1.95 -9.59
C THR A 76 9.27 -2.80 -9.83
N GLY A 77 8.17 -2.15 -10.21
CA GLY A 77 6.92 -2.82 -10.50
C GLY A 77 6.06 -3.17 -9.29
N THR A 78 6.42 -2.77 -8.05
CA THR A 78 5.54 -2.90 -6.86
C THR A 78 4.12 -2.37 -7.12
N PHE A 79 3.99 -1.27 -7.85
CA PHE A 79 2.69 -0.67 -8.19
C PHE A 79 2.13 -1.07 -9.58
N SER A 80 2.69 -2.10 -10.20
CA SER A 80 2.22 -2.57 -11.51
C SER A 80 0.77 -3.06 -11.42
N GLY A 81 -0.10 -2.49 -12.26
CA GLY A 81 -1.51 -2.86 -12.31
C GLY A 81 -2.43 -1.85 -11.63
N LEU A 82 -1.90 -0.94 -10.80
CA LEU A 82 -2.66 0.12 -10.13
C LEU A 82 -2.90 1.34 -11.04
N ARG A 83 -3.43 1.10 -12.23
CA ARG A 83 -3.58 2.15 -13.27
C ARG A 83 -4.55 3.27 -12.86
N SER A 84 -5.52 2.94 -12.01
CA SER A 84 -6.57 3.85 -11.53
C SER A 84 -6.15 4.67 -10.30
N LEU A 85 -4.95 4.44 -9.76
CA LEU A 85 -4.50 5.04 -8.51
C LEU A 85 -4.30 6.55 -8.69
N ARG A 86 -4.86 7.32 -7.77
CA ARG A 86 -4.81 8.79 -7.73
C ARG A 86 -4.04 9.30 -6.53
N ASN A 87 -4.20 8.65 -5.39
CA ASN A 87 -3.55 9.05 -4.15
C ASN A 87 -2.69 7.90 -3.63
N LEU A 88 -1.38 8.13 -3.55
CA LEU A 88 -0.42 7.21 -2.94
C LEU A 88 0.23 7.88 -1.74
N THR A 89 0.13 7.23 -0.59
CA THR A 89 0.80 7.67 0.63
C THR A 89 1.58 6.53 1.27
N ILE A 90 2.86 6.78 1.54
CA ILE A 90 3.74 5.84 2.25
C ILE A 90 4.37 6.60 3.40
N ARG A 91 3.95 6.27 4.62
CA ARG A 91 4.47 6.86 5.86
C ARG A 91 5.22 5.81 6.65
N THR A 92 6.55 5.87 6.57
CA THR A 92 7.43 4.90 7.24
C THR A 92 8.01 5.50 8.51
N TYR A 93 7.78 4.85 9.65
CA TYR A 93 8.28 5.33 10.93
C TYR A 93 9.60 4.63 11.27
N ASN A 94 10.71 5.31 10.98
CA ASN A 94 12.06 4.81 11.23
C ASN A 94 12.73 5.51 12.45
N THR A 95 12.01 5.63 13.58
CA THR A 95 12.46 6.42 14.75
C THR A 95 13.72 5.89 15.42
N PHE A 96 13.90 4.57 15.53
CA PHE A 96 15.04 3.97 16.24
C PHE A 96 16.32 3.85 15.40
N ASN A 97 16.20 3.75 14.08
CA ASN A 97 17.31 3.67 13.14
C ASN A 97 16.83 4.34 11.85
N PRO A 98 17.11 5.64 11.65
CA PRO A 98 16.62 6.39 10.51
C PRO A 98 17.28 5.84 9.24
N VAL A 99 16.50 5.11 8.45
CA VAL A 99 16.88 4.66 7.12
C VAL A 99 15.98 5.40 6.14
N SER A 100 16.60 6.01 5.13
CA SER A 100 15.86 6.64 4.04
C SER A 100 15.18 5.56 3.19
N LEU A 101 13.96 5.84 2.75
CA LEU A 101 13.25 4.98 1.82
C LEU A 101 13.99 4.96 0.47
N SER A 102 14.52 3.81 0.08
CA SER A 102 15.13 3.60 -1.23
C SER A 102 14.04 3.42 -2.30
N ILE A 103 14.11 4.23 -3.36
CA ILE A 103 13.12 4.26 -4.45
C ILE A 103 13.84 3.97 -5.78
N PRO A 104 13.50 2.87 -6.48
CA PRO A 104 14.12 2.55 -7.75
C PRO A 104 13.60 3.46 -8.86
N PRO A 105 14.37 3.65 -9.93
CA PRO A 105 13.91 4.36 -11.12
C PRO A 105 12.62 3.75 -11.65
N LEU A 106 11.73 4.60 -12.19
CA LEU A 106 10.49 4.19 -12.84
C LEU A 106 9.45 3.50 -11.91
N LEU A 107 9.65 3.51 -10.58
CA LEU A 107 8.71 2.92 -9.62
C LEU A 107 7.26 3.36 -9.86
N PHE A 108 7.07 4.66 -10.10
CA PHE A 108 5.75 5.28 -10.29
C PHE A 108 5.28 5.31 -11.74
N ARG A 109 6.08 4.82 -12.71
CA ARG A 109 5.73 4.82 -14.14
C ARG A 109 4.37 4.16 -14.46
N PRO A 110 3.94 3.09 -13.76
CA PRO A 110 2.62 2.48 -13.99
C PRO A 110 1.44 3.34 -13.51
N LEU A 111 1.66 4.33 -12.65
CA LEU A 111 0.62 5.13 -11.99
C LEU A 111 0.20 6.33 -12.85
N GLN A 112 -0.45 6.05 -13.99
CA GLN A 112 -0.75 7.04 -15.03
C GLN A 112 -1.72 8.15 -14.61
N HIS A 113 -2.47 7.94 -13.51
CA HIS A 113 -3.47 8.87 -13.00
C HIS A 113 -3.13 9.41 -11.61
N LEU A 114 -1.86 9.31 -11.19
CA LEU A 114 -1.44 9.78 -9.89
C LEU A 114 -1.59 11.30 -9.79
N GLU A 115 -2.36 11.75 -8.80
CA GLU A 115 -2.65 13.15 -8.51
C GLU A 115 -1.93 13.61 -7.24
N ARG A 116 -1.77 12.71 -6.26
CA ARG A 116 -1.07 12.99 -4.99
C ARG A 116 -0.09 11.88 -4.66
N LEU A 117 1.12 12.30 -4.29
CA LEU A 117 2.17 11.43 -3.80
C LEU A 117 2.69 12.01 -2.47
N ASP A 118 2.60 11.21 -1.42
CA ASP A 118 3.15 11.51 -0.10
C ASP A 118 4.12 10.40 0.31
N LEU A 119 5.35 10.77 0.59
CA LEU A 119 6.45 9.89 1.00
C LEU A 119 7.12 10.56 2.21
N SER A 120 6.79 10.10 3.41
CA SER A 120 7.25 10.69 4.68
C SER A 120 7.86 9.66 5.62
#